data_AF-A0A3D0DLK3-F1
#
_entry.id   AF-A0A3D0DLK3-F1
#
_cell.length_a   1.000
_cell.length_b   1.000
_cell.length_c   1.000
_cell.angle_alpha   90.00
_cell.angle_beta   90.00
_cell.angle_gamma   90.00
#
_symmetry.space_group_name_H-M   'P 1'
#
loop_
_entity.id
_entity.type
_entity.pdbx_description
1 polymer ?
#
loop_
_entity_poly.entity_id
_entity_poly.type
_entity_poly.pdbx_seq_one_letter_code
_entity_poly.pdbx_strand_id
1 'polypeptide(L)'
;MAFFAMVLATGVLFVVGAGLFILLIGIILDIIWRVRKKKEKNVPTALKVFAILLTILGTLQGIVPLILFVGTGISSKIKYRSEVSSLPKDSIIYMDDYSDIEDQFDFKGKHLIGVNYKPNNILTPAEDNEDFKTETAGAIIFDNGKHYLIKKIQNDTNADIYKLGLIYDPYVPEDEYDELTDYYLNKAPLYCKYNKTPADELKTIDNIDSERIRSIRDYVINNEGGYDSSNDNSFDGYLYFYSKDTVYYINLNYYESDRGLVVEYNGKYAVVSDEDAAYLKSLK
;
A
#
# COMPACT_ATOMS: atom_id res chain seq x y z
N MET A 1 -20.33 15.11 -1.14
CA MET A 1 -20.16 13.68 -1.50
C MET A 1 -21.42 12.83 -1.29
N ALA A 2 -22.23 13.05 -0.23
CA ALA A 2 -23.43 12.25 0.06
C ALA A 2 -24.52 12.24 -1.05
N PHE A 3 -24.75 13.36 -1.75
CA PHE A 3 -25.75 13.46 -2.81
C PHE A 3 -25.42 12.58 -4.03
N PHE A 4 -24.17 12.59 -4.49
CA PHE A 4 -23.73 11.75 -5.61
C PHE A 4 -23.79 10.26 -5.28
N ALA A 5 -23.44 9.87 -4.05
CA ALA A 5 -23.57 8.51 -3.57
C ALA A 5 -25.04 8.05 -3.52
N MET A 6 -25.95 8.95 -3.12
CA MET A 6 -27.40 8.67 -3.10
C MET A 6 -27.95 8.48 -4.52
N VAL A 7 -27.60 9.35 -5.47
CA VAL A 7 -28.01 9.22 -6.89
C VAL A 7 -27.50 7.92 -7.51
N LEU A 8 -26.24 7.56 -7.25
CA LEU A 8 -25.67 6.27 -7.68
C LEU A 8 -26.41 5.08 -7.07
N ALA A 9 -26.68 5.11 -5.77
CA ALA A 9 -27.40 4.04 -5.07
C ALA A 9 -28.83 3.87 -5.62
N THR A 10 -29.55 4.97 -5.85
CA THR A 10 -30.89 4.93 -6.45
C THR A 10 -30.85 4.42 -7.90
N GLY A 11 -29.84 4.81 -8.67
CA GLY A 11 -29.63 4.31 -10.03
C GLY A 11 -29.39 2.79 -10.07
N VAL A 12 -28.55 2.27 -9.17
CA VAL A 12 -28.31 0.81 -9.04
C VAL A 12 -29.59 0.07 -8.65
N LEU A 13 -30.36 0.58 -7.69
CA LEU A 13 -31.64 -0.01 -7.29
C LEU A 13 -32.64 -0.04 -8.46
N PHE A 14 -32.70 1.01 -9.25
CA PHE A 14 -33.55 1.07 -10.44
C PHE A 14 -33.13 0.05 -11.50
N VAL A 15 -31.83 -0.07 -11.79
CA VAL A 15 -31.29 -1.05 -12.74
C VAL A 15 -31.58 -2.48 -12.29
N VAL A 16 -31.37 -2.78 -11.00
CA VAL A 16 -31.70 -4.09 -10.43
C VAL A 16 -33.20 -4.37 -10.52
N GLY A 17 -34.04 -3.40 -10.15
CA GLY A 17 -35.49 -3.52 -10.23
C GLY A 17 -35.99 -3.76 -11.66
N ALA A 18 -35.48 -2.99 -12.62
CA ALA A 18 -35.79 -3.16 -14.05
C ALA A 18 -35.30 -4.51 -14.58
N GLY A 19 -34.09 -4.94 -14.21
CA GLY A 19 -33.54 -6.23 -14.57
C GLY A 19 -34.39 -7.40 -14.04
N LEU A 20 -34.80 -7.35 -12.78
CA LEU A 20 -35.70 -8.35 -12.19
C LEU A 20 -37.09 -8.35 -12.87
N PHE A 21 -37.61 -7.19 -13.26
CA PHE A 21 -38.85 -7.09 -14.02
C PHE A 21 -38.74 -7.71 -15.43
N ILE A 22 -37.65 -7.42 -16.14
CA ILE A 22 -37.33 -8.02 -17.45
C ILE A 22 -37.19 -9.54 -17.33
N LEU A 23 -36.54 -10.03 -16.27
CA LEU A 23 -36.41 -11.45 -15.96
C LEU A 23 -37.79 -12.09 -15.80
N LEU A 24 -38.69 -11.47 -15.02
CA LEU A 24 -40.06 -11.96 -14.84
C LEU A 24 -40.82 -12.04 -16.16
N ILE A 25 -40.71 -11.03 -17.03
CA ILE A 25 -41.32 -11.06 -18.37
C ILE A 25 -40.77 -12.24 -19.18
N GLY A 26 -39.44 -12.43 -19.19
CA GLY A 26 -38.79 -13.56 -19.88
C GLY A 26 -39.32 -14.92 -19.42
N ILE A 27 -39.44 -15.11 -18.10
CA ILE A 27 -39.99 -16.34 -17.49
C ILE A 27 -41.45 -16.54 -17.89
N ILE A 28 -42.29 -15.50 -17.82
CA ILE A 28 -43.71 -15.57 -18.20
C ILE A 28 -43.85 -15.95 -19.68
N LEU A 29 -43.07 -15.33 -20.58
CA LEU A 29 -43.09 -15.64 -22.00
C LEU A 29 -42.65 -17.08 -22.28
N ASP A 30 -41.64 -17.59 -21.56
CA ASP A 30 -41.21 -18.98 -21.68
C ASP A 30 -42.32 -19.95 -21.23
N ILE A 31 -43.01 -19.66 -20.12
CA ILE A 31 -44.16 -20.43 -19.64
C ILE A 31 -45.27 -20.44 -20.69
N ILE A 32 -45.66 -19.27 -21.22
CA ILE A 32 -46.70 -19.16 -22.26
C ILE A 32 -46.32 -19.98 -23.49
N TRP A 33 -45.07 -19.87 -23.95
CA TRP A 33 -44.58 -20.63 -25.11
C TRP A 33 -44.67 -22.14 -24.86
N ARG A 34 -44.21 -22.63 -23.69
CA ARG A 34 -44.29 -24.06 -23.33
C ARG A 34 -45.73 -24.57 -23.28
N VAL A 35 -46.64 -23.80 -22.69
CA VAL A 35 -48.07 -24.16 -22.60
C VAL A 35 -48.71 -24.21 -23.98
N ARG A 36 -48.45 -23.22 -24.84
CA ARG A 36 -49.00 -23.20 -26.20
C ARG A 36 -48.39 -24.30 -27.07
N LYS A 37 -47.09 -24.57 -26.97
CA LYS A 37 -46.44 -25.64 -27.75
C LYS A 37 -47.01 -27.02 -27.46
N LYS A 38 -47.52 -27.24 -26.23
CA LYS A 38 -48.23 -28.48 -25.87
C LYS A 38 -49.62 -28.59 -26.51
N LYS A 39 -50.28 -27.47 -26.82
CA LYS A 39 -51.66 -27.43 -27.33
C LYS A 39 -51.75 -27.20 -28.84
N GLU A 40 -50.78 -26.51 -29.43
CA GLU A 40 -50.79 -26.05 -30.83
C GLU A 40 -49.53 -26.54 -31.57
N LYS A 41 -49.70 -27.03 -32.81
CA LYS A 41 -48.58 -27.52 -33.65
C LYS A 41 -47.63 -26.42 -34.12
N ASN A 42 -48.13 -25.18 -34.29
CA ASN A 42 -47.38 -24.08 -34.92
C ASN A 42 -47.25 -22.88 -33.97
N VAL A 43 -46.48 -23.04 -32.89
CA VAL A 43 -46.13 -21.90 -32.03
C VAL A 43 -44.89 -21.19 -32.56
N PRO A 44 -44.90 -19.85 -32.70
CA PRO A 44 -43.76 -19.10 -33.21
C PRO A 44 -42.48 -19.31 -32.39
N THR A 45 -41.40 -19.74 -33.05
CA THR A 45 -40.06 -19.89 -32.44
C THR A 45 -39.52 -18.56 -31.91
N ALA A 46 -39.89 -17.43 -32.53
CA ALA A 46 -39.51 -16.09 -32.09
C ALA A 46 -39.87 -15.83 -30.63
N LEU A 47 -41.03 -16.31 -30.15
CA LEU A 47 -41.47 -16.13 -28.77
C LEU A 47 -40.50 -16.79 -27.77
N LYS A 48 -39.97 -17.97 -28.11
CA LYS A 48 -38.96 -18.67 -27.30
C LYS A 48 -37.65 -17.89 -27.27
N VAL A 49 -37.22 -17.37 -28.42
CA VAL A 49 -35.97 -16.60 -28.54
C VAL A 49 -36.05 -15.32 -27.72
N PHE A 50 -37.18 -14.59 -27.79
CA PHE A 50 -37.41 -13.41 -26.95
C PHE A 50 -37.45 -13.75 -25.46
N ALA A 51 -38.11 -14.83 -25.07
CA ALA A 51 -38.16 -15.28 -23.68
C ALA A 51 -36.74 -15.56 -23.13
N ILE A 52 -35.90 -16.26 -23.91
CA ILE A 52 -34.51 -16.54 -23.54
C ILE A 52 -33.69 -15.25 -23.42
N LEU A 53 -33.78 -14.35 -24.41
CA LEU A 53 -33.04 -13.09 -24.40
C LEU A 53 -33.39 -12.22 -23.19
N LEU A 54 -34.69 -12.08 -22.89
CA LEU A 54 -35.15 -11.32 -21.72
C LEU A 54 -34.72 -11.98 -20.40
N THR A 55 -34.71 -13.31 -20.35
CA THR A 55 -34.19 -14.04 -19.17
C THR A 55 -32.70 -13.78 -18.96
N ILE A 56 -31.88 -13.80 -20.02
CA ILE A 56 -30.44 -13.52 -19.94
C ILE A 56 -30.20 -12.07 -19.53
N LEU A 57 -30.86 -11.11 -20.19
CA LEU A 57 -30.71 -9.69 -19.88
C LEU A 57 -31.16 -9.38 -18.45
N GLY A 58 -32.30 -9.93 -18.03
CA GLY A 58 -32.80 -9.75 -16.68
C GLY A 58 -31.93 -10.40 -15.60
N THR A 59 -31.28 -11.53 -15.91
CA THR A 59 -30.30 -12.16 -15.01
C THR A 59 -29.04 -11.30 -14.86
N LEU A 60 -28.50 -10.80 -15.98
CA LEU A 60 -27.31 -9.94 -15.97
C LEU A 60 -27.55 -8.59 -15.31
N GLN A 61 -28.73 -8.01 -15.46
CA GLN A 61 -29.06 -6.68 -14.91
C GLN A 61 -29.65 -6.75 -13.49
N GLY A 62 -30.36 -7.83 -13.14
CA GLY A 62 -31.01 -7.99 -11.84
C GLY A 62 -30.19 -8.81 -10.86
N ILE A 63 -29.81 -10.03 -11.25
CA ILE A 63 -29.21 -11.01 -10.33
C ILE A 63 -27.72 -10.73 -10.10
N VAL A 64 -26.94 -10.48 -11.15
CA VAL A 64 -25.49 -10.27 -11.02
C VAL A 64 -25.15 -9.08 -10.10
N PRO A 65 -25.74 -7.88 -10.27
CA PRO A 65 -25.44 -6.76 -9.38
C PRO A 65 -25.91 -7.01 -7.95
N LEU A 66 -27.03 -7.71 -7.76
CA LEU A 66 -27.52 -8.10 -6.44
C LEU A 66 -26.52 -9.04 -5.74
N ILE A 67 -25.99 -10.05 -6.43
CA ILE A 67 -24.97 -10.95 -5.88
C ILE A 67 -23.70 -10.19 -5.51
N LEU A 68 -23.23 -9.27 -6.35
CA LEU A 68 -22.05 -8.45 -6.05
C LEU A 68 -22.28 -7.56 -4.83
N PHE A 69 -23.45 -6.93 -4.71
CA PHE A 69 -23.79 -6.07 -3.58
C PHE A 69 -23.90 -6.84 -2.25
N VAL A 70 -24.59 -7.99 -2.27
CA VAL A 70 -24.70 -8.85 -1.09
C VAL A 70 -23.35 -9.50 -0.74
N GLY A 71 -22.61 -9.94 -1.76
CA GLY A 71 -21.31 -10.59 -1.60
C GLY A 71 -20.25 -9.67 -0.99
N THR A 72 -20.21 -8.39 -1.40
CA THR A 72 -19.30 -7.40 -0.81
C THR A 72 -19.62 -7.13 0.67
N GLY A 73 -20.90 -7.01 1.04
CA GLY A 73 -21.32 -6.85 2.43
C GLY A 73 -21.00 -8.06 3.32
N ILE A 74 -21.21 -9.28 2.81
CA ILE A 74 -20.84 -10.52 3.52
C ILE A 74 -19.32 -10.62 3.66
N SER A 75 -18.56 -10.35 2.60
CA SER A 75 -17.10 -10.39 2.61
C SER A 75 -16.50 -9.41 3.63
N SER A 76 -17.01 -8.17 3.68
CA SER A 76 -16.61 -7.19 4.68
C SER A 76 -16.87 -7.66 6.11
N LYS A 77 -18.04 -8.24 6.39
CA LYS A 77 -18.36 -8.81 7.72
C LYS A 77 -17.49 -10.02 8.08
N ILE A 78 -17.19 -10.88 7.11
CA ILE A 78 -16.28 -12.02 7.31
C ILE A 78 -14.89 -11.51 7.65
N LYS A 79 -14.37 -10.55 6.88
CA LYS A 79 -13.05 -9.94 7.09
C LYS A 79 -12.93 -9.28 8.46
N TYR A 80 -13.95 -8.53 8.87
CA TYR A 80 -14.02 -7.96 10.22
C TYR A 80 -13.96 -9.05 11.31
N ARG A 81 -14.75 -10.12 11.16
CA ARG A 81 -14.73 -11.22 12.12
C ARG A 81 -13.37 -11.91 12.16
N SER A 82 -12.75 -12.19 11.02
CA SER A 82 -11.46 -12.88 11.00
C SER A 82 -10.31 -12.04 11.53
N GLU A 83 -10.32 -10.72 11.28
CA GLU A 83 -9.17 -9.86 11.56
C GLU A 83 -9.27 -9.07 12.87
N VAL A 84 -10.50 -8.75 13.32
CA VAL A 84 -10.72 -7.84 14.45
C VAL A 84 -11.38 -8.53 15.64
N SER A 85 -12.26 -9.51 15.42
CA SER A 85 -13.07 -10.05 16.54
C SER A 85 -12.29 -10.83 17.60
N SER A 86 -11.08 -11.28 17.28
CA SER A 86 -10.16 -11.93 18.20
C SER A 86 -9.27 -10.95 18.97
N LEU A 87 -9.28 -9.66 18.61
CA LEU A 87 -8.45 -8.65 19.25
C LEU A 87 -9.00 -8.27 20.64
N PRO A 88 -8.13 -7.96 21.62
CA PRO A 88 -8.53 -7.38 22.88
C PRO A 88 -9.33 -6.08 22.70
N LYS A 89 -10.38 -5.87 23.51
CA LYS A 89 -11.27 -4.69 23.35
C LYS A 89 -10.55 -3.35 23.53
N ASP A 90 -9.54 -3.31 24.37
CA ASP A 90 -8.68 -2.16 24.64
C ASP A 90 -7.65 -1.88 23.51
N SER A 91 -7.56 -2.77 22.53
CA SER A 91 -6.74 -2.59 21.32
C SER A 91 -7.56 -2.12 20.11
N ILE A 92 -8.83 -1.75 20.32
CA ILE A 92 -9.75 -1.31 19.27
C ILE A 92 -10.08 0.16 19.49
N ILE A 93 -9.83 0.98 18.47
CA ILE A 93 -10.21 2.40 18.42
C ILE A 93 -11.45 2.52 17.53
N TYR A 94 -12.43 3.32 17.98
CA TYR A 94 -13.59 3.69 17.18
C TYR A 94 -13.46 5.16 16.79
N MET A 95 -13.62 5.45 15.50
CA MET A 95 -13.46 6.79 14.93
C MET A 95 -14.55 7.10 13.92
N ASP A 96 -14.93 8.38 13.86
CA ASP A 96 -16.01 8.83 13.00
C ASP A 96 -15.51 9.04 11.56
N ASP A 97 -14.32 9.63 11.39
CA ASP A 97 -13.72 9.91 10.08
C ASP A 97 -12.21 9.54 10.01
N TYR A 98 -11.74 9.31 8.78
CA TYR A 98 -10.34 9.06 8.46
C TYR A 98 -9.47 10.31 8.65
N SER A 99 -10.02 11.50 8.46
CA SER A 99 -9.28 12.76 8.66
C SER A 99 -8.73 12.90 10.09
N ASP A 100 -9.33 12.20 11.05
CA ASP A 100 -8.90 12.19 12.46
C ASP A 100 -7.61 11.38 12.71
N ILE A 101 -7.13 10.60 11.74
CA ILE A 101 -5.91 9.76 11.87
C ILE A 101 -4.79 10.14 10.93
N GLU A 102 -5.02 11.12 10.06
CA GLU A 102 -4.09 11.47 8.99
C GLU A 102 -2.70 11.82 9.54
N ASP A 103 -2.66 12.60 10.63
CA ASP A 103 -1.39 13.10 11.18
C ASP A 103 -1.01 12.47 12.53
N GLN A 104 -2.01 12.10 13.35
CA GLN A 104 -1.79 11.63 14.73
C GLN A 104 -3.02 10.89 15.28
N PHE A 105 -2.81 10.02 16.27
CA PHE A 105 -3.90 9.39 17.02
C PHE A 105 -3.42 8.80 18.36
N ASP A 106 -4.35 8.60 19.29
CA ASP A 106 -4.04 7.97 20.58
C ASP A 106 -4.24 6.45 20.52
N PHE A 107 -3.26 5.68 21.00
CA PHE A 107 -3.34 4.23 21.07
C PHE A 107 -2.60 3.68 22.28
N LYS A 108 -3.24 2.78 23.04
CA LYS A 108 -2.68 2.17 24.26
C LYS A 108 -2.09 3.18 25.25
N GLY A 109 -2.70 4.36 25.36
CA GLY A 109 -2.26 5.42 26.28
C GLY A 109 -1.07 6.25 25.79
N LYS A 110 -0.60 6.06 24.55
CA LYS A 110 0.43 6.87 23.91
C LYS A 110 -0.18 7.76 22.81
N HIS A 111 0.34 8.97 22.67
CA HIS A 111 0.04 9.85 21.55
C HIS A 111 0.97 9.51 20.39
N LEU A 112 0.41 8.96 19.31
CA LEU A 112 1.17 8.56 18.13
C LEU A 112 1.09 9.63 17.05
N ILE A 113 2.22 9.89 16.40
CA ILE A 113 2.37 10.87 15.32
C ILE A 113 2.90 10.20 14.06
N GLY A 114 2.40 10.61 12.90
CA GLY A 114 2.89 10.16 11.60
C GLY A 114 4.25 10.79 11.27
N VAL A 115 5.24 9.97 10.92
CA VAL A 115 6.63 10.43 10.70
C VAL A 115 6.73 11.43 9.54
N ASN A 116 5.89 11.29 8.50
CA ASN A 116 5.91 12.16 7.33
C ASN A 116 5.55 13.63 7.60
N TYR A 117 4.91 13.92 8.73
CA TYR A 117 4.50 15.26 9.12
C TYR A 117 5.56 15.99 9.96
N LYS A 118 6.70 15.34 10.22
CA LYS A 118 7.81 15.92 10.99
C LYS A 118 9.00 16.28 10.07
N PRO A 119 9.81 17.31 10.43
CA PRO A 119 11.04 17.62 9.72
C PRO A 119 12.00 16.42 9.70
N ASN A 120 12.70 16.18 8.59
CA ASN A 120 13.60 15.02 8.41
C ASN A 120 12.87 13.67 8.47
N ASN A 121 11.78 13.54 7.72
CA ASN A 121 11.08 12.28 7.50
C ASN A 121 12.00 11.21 6.89
N ILE A 122 12.42 10.25 7.71
CA ILE A 122 13.48 9.29 7.35
C ILE A 122 13.09 7.84 7.64
N LEU A 123 12.03 7.59 8.42
CA LEU A 123 11.55 6.23 8.68
C LEU A 123 10.66 5.79 7.52
N THR A 124 11.27 5.15 6.53
CA THR A 124 10.61 4.59 5.36
C THR A 124 10.80 3.07 5.35
N PRO A 125 9.87 2.31 5.96
CA PRO A 125 9.98 0.87 6.05
C PRO A 125 10.01 0.22 4.65
N ALA A 126 10.92 -0.74 4.45
CA ALA A 126 11.04 -1.47 3.19
C ALA A 126 10.12 -2.71 3.21
N GLU A 127 8.82 -2.49 3.00
CA GLU A 127 7.79 -3.52 3.21
C GLU A 127 7.89 -4.76 2.29
N ASP A 128 8.49 -4.58 1.12
CA ASP A 128 8.73 -5.66 0.17
C ASP A 128 9.96 -6.50 0.54
N ASN A 129 10.64 -6.16 1.64
CA ASN A 129 11.79 -6.88 2.15
C ASN A 129 11.35 -8.03 3.07
N GLU A 130 11.95 -9.20 2.91
CA GLU A 130 11.64 -10.39 3.70
C GLU A 130 11.93 -10.24 5.21
N ASP A 131 12.86 -9.35 5.55
CA ASP A 131 13.22 -9.04 6.93
C ASP A 131 12.19 -8.12 7.60
N PHE A 132 11.34 -7.43 6.83
CA PHE A 132 10.30 -6.57 7.36
C PHE A 132 9.19 -7.40 7.98
N LYS A 133 9.07 -7.31 9.31
CA LYS A 133 8.08 -8.08 10.07
C LYS A 133 7.15 -7.17 10.83
N THR A 134 5.87 -7.54 10.80
CA THR A 134 4.82 -6.84 11.53
C THR A 134 3.96 -7.82 12.30
N GLU A 135 3.42 -7.36 13.42
CA GLU A 135 2.44 -8.08 14.22
C GLU A 135 1.17 -7.24 14.41
N THR A 136 0.01 -7.88 14.38
CA THR A 136 -1.25 -7.16 14.61
C THR A 136 -1.35 -6.77 16.08
N ALA A 137 -1.33 -5.46 16.35
CA ALA A 137 -1.38 -4.90 17.69
C ALA A 137 -2.77 -4.38 18.09
N GLY A 138 -3.61 -4.05 17.10
CA GLY A 138 -4.94 -3.49 17.30
C GLY A 138 -5.67 -3.22 15.98
N ALA A 139 -6.79 -2.50 16.06
CA ALA A 139 -7.54 -2.07 14.89
C ALA A 139 -8.25 -0.72 15.11
N ILE A 140 -8.43 0.03 14.03
CA ILE A 140 -9.28 1.22 13.96
C ILE A 140 -10.55 0.82 13.21
N ILE A 141 -11.72 1.10 13.79
CA ILE A 141 -13.03 0.84 13.20
C ILE A 141 -13.71 2.18 12.95
N PHE A 142 -14.17 2.36 11.71
CA PHE A 142 -14.94 3.53 11.32
C PHE A 142 -16.44 3.26 11.39
N ASP A 143 -17.23 4.31 11.61
CA ASP A 143 -18.69 4.27 11.63
C ASP A 143 -19.32 3.66 10.36
N ASN A 144 -18.65 3.80 9.22
CA ASN A 144 -19.07 3.20 7.96
C ASN A 144 -18.83 1.67 7.87
N GLY A 145 -18.32 1.05 8.93
CA GLY A 145 -18.05 -0.38 9.04
C GLY A 145 -16.74 -0.83 8.39
N LYS A 146 -15.93 0.10 7.86
CA LYS A 146 -14.54 -0.21 7.46
C LYS A 146 -13.67 -0.33 8.70
N HIS A 147 -12.60 -1.11 8.58
CA HIS A 147 -11.57 -1.21 9.62
C HIS A 147 -10.18 -1.27 9.01
N TYR A 148 -9.19 -0.79 9.76
CA TYR A 148 -7.78 -0.93 9.46
C TYR A 148 -7.06 -1.58 10.63
N LEU A 149 -6.13 -2.49 10.32
CA LEU A 149 -5.28 -3.08 11.34
C LEU A 149 -4.17 -2.10 11.71
N ILE A 150 -3.96 -1.95 13.01
CA ILE A 150 -2.79 -1.33 13.60
C ILE A 150 -1.75 -2.44 13.74
N LYS A 151 -0.66 -2.33 12.99
CA LYS A 151 0.41 -3.31 12.98
C LYS A 151 1.63 -2.75 13.68
N LYS A 152 2.17 -3.42 14.69
CA LYS A 152 3.46 -3.07 15.28
C LYS A 152 4.57 -3.60 14.39
N ILE A 153 5.54 -2.75 14.07
CA ILE A 153 6.74 -3.08 13.32
C ILE A 153 7.75 -3.68 14.30
N GLN A 154 8.25 -4.88 14.00
CA GLN A 154 9.34 -5.48 14.76
C GLN A 154 10.63 -4.74 14.44
N ASN A 155 11.35 -4.29 15.47
CA ASN A 155 12.53 -3.44 15.34
C ASN A 155 13.57 -3.75 16.41
N ASP A 156 14.80 -3.26 16.18
CA ASP A 156 15.94 -3.51 17.07
C ASP A 156 15.98 -2.57 18.29
N THR A 157 15.19 -1.49 18.29
CA THR A 157 15.19 -0.47 19.36
C THR A 157 14.21 -0.77 20.49
N ASN A 158 13.41 -1.85 20.38
CA ASN A 158 12.24 -2.12 21.23
C ASN A 158 11.19 -1.00 21.25
N ALA A 159 11.29 -0.03 20.34
CA ALA A 159 10.38 1.09 20.29
C ALA A 159 9.03 0.70 19.72
N ASP A 160 8.01 1.49 20.04
CA ASP A 160 6.65 1.25 19.56
C ASP A 160 6.42 1.91 18.21
N ILE A 161 6.88 1.28 17.13
CA ILE A 161 6.63 1.76 15.76
C ILE A 161 5.41 1.04 15.19
N TYR A 162 4.41 1.79 14.74
CA TYR A 162 3.17 1.25 14.19
C TYR A 162 2.98 1.61 12.73
N LYS A 163 2.27 0.75 11.99
CA LYS A 163 1.79 1.01 10.64
C LYS A 163 0.28 0.80 10.58
N LEU A 164 -0.42 1.68 9.87
CA LEU A 164 -1.81 1.50 9.51
C LEU A 164 -1.92 0.86 8.13
N GLY A 165 -2.81 -0.11 7.94
CA GLY A 165 -2.91 -0.88 6.68
C GLY A 165 -3.17 -0.09 5.39
N LEU A 166 -3.50 1.20 5.44
CA LEU A 166 -3.65 2.09 4.28
C LEU A 166 -2.50 3.08 4.09
N ILE A 167 -1.77 3.40 5.14
CA ILE A 167 -0.84 4.52 5.19
C ILE A 167 0.54 3.93 5.14
N TYR A 168 1.32 4.33 4.14
CA TYR A 168 2.73 3.90 4.03
C TYR A 168 3.56 4.41 5.21
N ASP A 169 3.10 5.50 5.81
CA ASP A 169 3.86 6.22 6.83
C ASP A 169 3.74 5.52 8.18
N PRO A 170 4.88 5.28 8.84
CA PRO A 170 4.87 4.77 10.20
C PRO A 170 4.41 5.84 11.19
N TYR A 171 3.85 5.37 12.29
CA TYR A 171 3.43 6.15 13.44
C TYR A 171 4.28 5.77 14.65
N VAL A 172 4.78 6.76 15.38
CA VAL A 172 5.61 6.56 16.57
C VAL A 172 5.09 7.41 17.72
N PRO A 173 5.34 7.03 18.98
CA PRO A 173 5.09 7.88 20.14
C PRO A 173 5.83 9.21 19.97
N GLU A 174 5.13 10.32 20.20
CA GLU A 174 5.71 11.65 20.01
C GLU A 174 6.95 11.88 20.90
N ASP A 175 6.98 11.31 22.10
CA ASP A 175 8.09 11.38 23.04
C ASP A 175 9.29 10.49 22.67
N GLU A 176 9.12 9.52 21.78
CA GLU A 176 10.19 8.62 21.30
C GLU A 176 10.76 9.07 19.94
N TYR A 177 10.13 10.04 19.26
CA TYR A 177 10.44 10.40 17.88
C TYR A 177 11.90 10.84 17.65
N ASP A 178 12.41 11.76 18.46
CA ASP A 178 13.75 12.32 18.29
C ASP A 178 14.83 11.26 18.52
N GLU A 179 14.64 10.39 19.53
CA GLU A 179 15.58 9.31 19.85
C GLU A 179 15.60 8.24 18.75
N LEU A 180 14.42 7.85 18.25
CA LEU A 180 14.31 6.90 17.13
C LEU A 180 14.99 7.45 15.88
N THR A 181 14.74 8.72 15.58
CA THR A 181 15.34 9.39 14.43
C THR A 181 16.86 9.43 14.54
N ASP A 182 17.41 9.82 15.71
CA ASP A 182 18.87 9.80 15.95
C ASP A 182 19.45 8.38 15.80
N TYR A 183 18.79 7.37 16.35
CA TYR A 183 19.25 5.99 16.23
C TYR A 183 19.36 5.55 14.77
N TYR A 184 18.29 5.69 13.98
CA TYR A 184 18.30 5.21 12.60
C TYR A 184 19.28 6.00 11.74
N LEU A 185 19.32 7.32 11.90
CA LEU A 185 20.24 8.19 11.16
C LEU A 185 21.70 7.90 11.44
N ASN A 186 22.06 7.66 12.70
CA ASN A 186 23.46 7.76 13.15
C ASN A 186 24.04 6.46 13.70
N LYS A 187 23.21 5.52 14.18
CA LYS A 187 23.67 4.36 14.96
C LYS A 187 23.26 3.00 14.39
N ALA A 188 22.10 2.89 13.73
CA ALA A 188 21.55 1.62 13.26
C ALA A 188 22.55 0.82 12.39
N PRO A 189 22.77 -0.47 12.66
CA PRO A 189 23.55 -1.31 11.76
C PRO A 189 22.89 -1.40 10.39
N LEU A 190 23.66 -1.19 9.33
CA LEU A 190 23.18 -1.25 7.96
C LEU A 190 23.69 -2.52 7.24
N TYR A 191 22.92 -3.01 6.28
CA TYR A 191 23.35 -3.93 5.24
C TYR A 191 23.03 -3.33 3.86
N CYS A 192 23.68 -3.80 2.82
CA CYS A 192 23.51 -3.27 1.47
C CYS A 192 22.79 -4.27 0.56
N LYS A 193 21.86 -3.78 -0.27
CA LYS A 193 21.40 -4.47 -1.47
C LYS A 193 21.79 -3.66 -2.69
N TYR A 194 22.36 -4.33 -3.67
CA TYR A 194 22.90 -3.72 -4.89
C TYR A 194 22.22 -4.28 -6.13
N ASN A 195 21.89 -3.41 -7.09
CA ASN A 195 21.62 -3.78 -8.47
C ASN A 195 22.22 -2.76 -9.47
N LYS A 196 22.65 -3.25 -10.63
CA LYS A 196 23.21 -2.40 -11.68
C LYS A 196 22.11 -1.69 -12.47
N THR A 197 21.00 -2.38 -12.69
CA THR A 197 19.78 -1.85 -13.30
C THR A 197 18.56 -2.24 -12.46
N PRO A 198 17.43 -1.51 -12.56
CA PRO A 198 16.21 -1.85 -11.82
C PRO A 198 15.63 -3.23 -12.17
N ALA A 199 16.04 -3.80 -13.30
CA ALA A 199 15.59 -5.11 -13.77
C ALA A 199 16.45 -6.26 -13.23
N ASP A 200 17.62 -5.97 -12.64
CA ASP A 200 18.50 -7.01 -12.10
C ASP A 200 18.03 -7.45 -10.69
N GLU A 201 18.25 -8.73 -10.38
CA GLU A 201 18.05 -9.24 -9.03
C GLU A 201 18.99 -8.52 -8.04
N LEU A 202 18.44 -8.13 -6.89
CA LEU A 202 19.19 -7.49 -5.82
C LEU A 202 20.15 -8.50 -5.16
N LYS A 203 21.43 -8.14 -5.08
CA LYS A 203 22.43 -8.88 -4.31
C LYS A 203 22.56 -8.30 -2.91
N THR A 204 22.47 -9.14 -1.89
CA THR A 204 22.64 -8.75 -0.48
C THR A 204 24.10 -8.81 -0.04
N ILE A 205 24.53 -7.81 0.73
CA ILE A 205 25.86 -7.67 1.32
C ILE A 205 25.69 -7.31 2.80
N ASP A 206 25.94 -8.29 3.68
CA ASP A 206 25.60 -8.19 5.11
C ASP A 206 26.63 -7.41 5.94
N ASN A 207 27.86 -7.28 5.46
CA ASN A 207 28.96 -6.65 6.19
C ASN A 207 29.41 -5.38 5.49
N ILE A 208 28.88 -4.25 5.93
CA ILE A 208 29.28 -2.93 5.47
C ILE A 208 29.67 -2.02 6.63
N ASP A 209 30.46 -1.01 6.33
CA ASP A 209 30.85 0.05 7.25
C ASP A 209 29.75 1.11 7.27
N SER A 210 28.84 0.98 8.23
CA SER A 210 27.68 1.87 8.35
C SER A 210 28.08 3.32 8.64
N GLU A 211 29.19 3.53 9.37
CA GLU A 211 29.70 4.87 9.68
C GLU A 211 30.25 5.53 8.42
N ARG A 212 30.99 4.79 7.60
CA ARG A 212 31.49 5.27 6.31
C ARG A 212 30.36 5.63 5.35
N ILE A 213 29.31 4.81 5.25
CA ILE A 213 28.13 5.13 4.43
C ILE A 213 27.45 6.42 4.87
N ARG A 214 27.30 6.63 6.19
CA ARG A 214 26.77 7.90 6.72
C ARG A 214 27.67 9.08 6.41
N SER A 215 28.98 8.91 6.55
CA SER A 215 29.96 9.96 6.19
C SER A 215 29.85 10.35 4.72
N ILE A 216 29.65 9.38 3.82
CA ILE A 216 29.43 9.64 2.38
C ILE A 216 28.12 10.39 2.17
N ARG A 217 27.01 9.94 2.78
CA ARG A 217 25.71 10.63 2.74
C ARG A 217 25.84 12.08 3.21
N ASP A 218 26.44 12.30 4.37
CA ASP A 218 26.58 13.62 4.99
C ASP A 218 27.49 14.53 4.16
N TYR A 219 28.54 13.97 3.54
CA TYR A 219 29.38 14.68 2.59
C TYR A 219 28.57 15.17 1.39
N VAL A 220 27.75 14.31 0.77
CA VAL A 220 26.88 14.66 -0.36
C VAL A 220 25.86 15.74 0.03
N ILE A 221 25.26 15.65 1.22
CA ILE A 221 24.30 16.65 1.73
C ILE A 221 24.95 18.04 1.88
N ASN A 222 26.19 18.09 2.37
CA ASN A 222 26.89 19.31 2.75
C ASN A 222 27.74 19.95 1.64
N ASN A 223 28.14 19.19 0.62
CA ASN A 223 29.05 19.62 -0.44
C ASN A 223 28.38 19.61 -1.82
N GLU A 224 27.07 19.88 -1.86
CA GLU A 224 26.30 20.04 -3.09
C GLU A 224 27.00 21.02 -4.04
N GLY A 225 27.48 20.54 -5.19
CA GLY A 225 28.19 21.41 -6.12
C GLY A 225 28.75 20.73 -7.37
N GLY A 226 28.27 21.20 -8.53
CA GLY A 226 29.02 21.15 -9.79
C GLY A 226 28.86 19.90 -10.65
N TYR A 227 27.78 19.15 -10.49
CA TYR A 227 27.39 18.07 -11.40
C TYR A 227 25.92 18.22 -11.79
N ASP A 228 25.67 18.36 -13.09
CA ASP A 228 24.33 18.39 -13.69
C ASP A 228 24.17 17.06 -14.43
N SER A 229 23.19 16.26 -14.00
CA SER A 229 22.93 14.91 -14.54
C SER A 229 22.55 14.91 -16.02
N SER A 230 22.38 16.07 -16.65
CA SER A 230 22.04 16.20 -18.07
C SER A 230 23.15 15.79 -19.04
N ASN A 231 24.38 15.57 -18.57
CA ASN A 231 25.55 15.32 -19.44
C ASN A 231 26.09 13.87 -19.48
N ASP A 232 25.63 12.96 -18.62
CA ASP A 232 26.24 11.61 -18.52
C ASP A 232 25.29 10.46 -18.84
N ASN A 233 25.78 9.57 -19.71
CA ASN A 233 25.01 8.47 -20.32
C ASN A 233 25.20 7.11 -19.62
N SER A 234 25.99 7.01 -18.55
CA SER A 234 26.23 5.75 -17.85
C SER A 234 25.80 5.83 -16.38
N PHE A 235 24.51 5.65 -16.18
CA PHE A 235 23.99 5.23 -14.88
C PHE A 235 24.60 3.87 -14.52
N ASP A 236 25.37 3.80 -13.44
CA ASP A 236 26.18 2.61 -13.15
C ASP A 236 25.59 1.70 -12.06
N GLY A 237 24.58 2.14 -11.29
CA GLY A 237 23.82 1.30 -10.38
C GLY A 237 23.20 2.01 -9.17
N TYR A 238 22.43 1.24 -8.40
CA TYR A 238 21.78 1.65 -7.16
C TYR A 238 22.35 0.86 -5.97
N LEU A 239 22.69 1.58 -4.90
CA LEU A 239 23.05 0.97 -3.61
C LEU A 239 21.99 1.34 -2.57
N TYR A 240 21.28 0.34 -2.07
CA TYR A 240 20.27 0.49 -1.03
C TYR A 240 20.83 -0.03 0.29
N PHE A 241 21.02 0.86 1.25
CA PHE A 241 21.52 0.52 2.58
C PHE A 241 20.36 0.49 3.57
N TYR A 242 19.94 -0.69 3.99
CA TYR A 242 18.82 -0.88 4.91
C TYR A 242 19.33 -1.06 6.33
N SER A 243 18.59 -0.57 7.33
CA SER A 243 18.74 -1.08 8.70
C SER A 243 18.38 -2.57 8.74
N LYS A 244 18.94 -3.32 9.70
CA LYS A 244 18.67 -4.77 9.82
C LYS A 244 17.20 -5.11 10.01
N ASP A 245 16.47 -4.26 10.72
CA ASP A 245 15.02 -4.34 10.90
C ASP A 245 14.22 -3.70 9.75
N THR A 246 14.90 -3.17 8.73
CA THR A 246 14.33 -2.58 7.50
C THR A 246 13.37 -1.41 7.70
N VAL A 247 13.42 -0.78 8.88
CA VAL A 247 12.63 0.42 9.22
C VAL A 247 13.22 1.69 8.57
N TYR A 248 14.51 1.66 8.23
CA TYR A 248 15.23 2.77 7.63
C TYR A 248 16.03 2.31 6.41
N TYR A 249 16.14 3.18 5.40
CA TYR A 249 17.11 2.98 4.32
C TYR A 249 17.75 4.27 3.79
N ILE A 250 18.96 4.14 3.25
CA ILE A 250 19.67 5.15 2.47
C ILE A 250 19.76 4.61 1.04
N ASN A 251 19.34 5.40 0.04
CA ASN A 251 19.57 5.07 -1.36
C ASN A 251 20.65 6.00 -1.92
N LEU A 252 21.74 5.41 -2.42
CA LEU A 252 22.78 6.13 -3.15
C LEU A 252 22.78 5.67 -4.61
N ASN A 253 22.59 6.62 -5.52
CA ASN A 253 22.86 6.39 -6.95
C ASN A 253 24.29 6.80 -7.25
N TYR A 254 24.95 6.13 -8.19
CA TYR A 254 26.32 6.51 -8.55
C TYR A 254 26.59 6.49 -10.06
N TYR A 255 27.52 7.35 -10.47
CA TYR A 255 27.86 7.63 -11.85
C TYR A 255 29.38 7.80 -11.97
N GLU A 256 30.02 7.09 -12.90
CA GLU A 256 31.41 7.40 -13.26
C GLU A 256 31.46 8.66 -14.12
N SER A 257 32.31 9.61 -13.76
CA SER A 257 32.59 10.83 -14.52
C SER A 257 34.08 11.00 -14.77
N ASP A 258 34.46 11.98 -15.60
CA ASP A 258 35.86 12.37 -15.81
C ASP A 258 36.55 12.92 -14.55
N ARG A 259 35.75 13.38 -13.57
CA ARG A 259 36.20 13.92 -12.28
C ARG A 259 36.25 12.88 -11.15
N GLY A 260 35.84 11.64 -11.43
CA GLY A 260 35.74 10.56 -10.44
C GLY A 260 34.33 10.04 -10.28
N LEU A 261 34.08 9.30 -9.19
CA LEU A 261 32.76 8.75 -8.89
C LEU A 261 31.85 9.84 -8.30
N VAL A 262 30.71 10.07 -8.95
CA VAL A 262 29.65 10.95 -8.46
C VAL A 262 28.64 10.11 -7.71
N VAL A 263 28.21 10.60 -6.55
CA VAL A 263 27.15 9.99 -5.75
C VAL A 263 25.98 10.95 -5.63
N GLU A 264 24.77 10.44 -5.82
CA GLU A 264 23.52 11.14 -5.57
C GLU A 264 22.87 10.64 -4.28
N TYR A 265 22.36 11.57 -3.47
CA TYR A 265 21.42 11.30 -2.39
C TYR A 265 20.31 12.36 -2.38
N ASN A 266 19.04 11.94 -2.48
CA ASN A 266 17.86 12.83 -2.47
C ASN A 266 17.99 14.05 -3.42
N GLY A 267 18.43 13.82 -4.65
CA GLY A 267 18.62 14.87 -5.66
C GLY A 267 19.83 15.78 -5.47
N LYS A 268 20.67 15.53 -4.45
CA LYS A 268 21.96 16.20 -4.26
C LYS A 268 23.09 15.36 -4.81
N TYR A 269 24.07 16.00 -5.46
CA TYR A 269 25.20 15.32 -6.12
C TYR A 269 26.54 15.83 -5.59
N ALA A 270 27.48 14.91 -5.36
CA ALA A 270 28.87 15.25 -5.06
C ALA A 270 29.86 14.23 -5.65
N VAL A 271 31.01 14.71 -6.10
CA VAL A 271 32.17 13.86 -6.41
C VAL A 271 32.80 13.43 -5.08
N VAL A 272 32.83 12.12 -4.82
CA VAL A 272 33.39 11.56 -3.58
C VAL A 272 34.90 11.35 -3.71
N SER A 273 35.58 11.14 -2.58
CA SER A 273 37.02 10.85 -2.56
C SER A 273 37.35 9.53 -3.27
N ASP A 274 38.59 9.36 -3.75
CA ASP A 274 39.05 8.09 -4.36
C ASP A 274 38.89 6.90 -3.40
N GLU A 275 39.08 7.14 -2.10
CA GLU A 275 38.93 6.11 -1.07
C GLU A 275 37.48 5.65 -0.94
N ASP A 276 36.53 6.60 -0.89
CA ASP A 276 35.10 6.30 -0.82
C ASP A 276 34.57 5.71 -2.11
N ALA A 277 35.08 6.19 -3.25
CA ALA A 277 34.80 5.61 -4.55
C ALA A 277 35.24 4.14 -4.62
N ALA A 278 36.45 3.83 -4.14
CA ALA A 278 36.95 2.45 -4.09
C ALA A 278 36.10 1.58 -3.15
N TYR A 279 35.70 2.12 -2.00
CA TYR A 279 34.83 1.43 -1.06
C TYR A 279 33.48 1.09 -1.68
N LEU A 280 32.76 2.07 -2.26
CA LEU A 280 31.46 1.84 -2.91
C LEU A 280 31.58 0.86 -4.09
N LYS A 281 32.69 0.91 -4.84
CA LYS A 281 32.96 -0.05 -5.94
C LYS A 281 33.20 -1.47 -5.45
N SER A 282 33.69 -1.67 -4.23
CA SER A 282 33.87 -3.01 -3.64
C SER A 282 32.56 -3.67 -3.21
N LEU A 283 31.47 -2.91 -3.13
CA LEU A 283 30.14 -3.41 -2.79
C LEU A 283 29.35 -3.91 -4.02
N LYS A 284 30.02 -4.16 -5.16
CA LYS A 284 29.39 -4.56 -6.44
C LYS A 284 29.56 -6.04 -6.75
#